data_AF-A0A8J3UI24-F1
#
_entry.id   AF-A0A8J3UI24-F1
#
_cell.length_a   1.000
_cell.length_b   1.000
_cell.length_c   1.000
_cell.angle_alpha   90.00
_cell.angle_beta   90.00
_cell.angle_gamma   90.00
#
_symmetry.space_group_name_H-M   'P 1'
#
loop_
_entity.id
_entity.type
_entity.pdbx_description
1 polymer ?
#
loop_
_entity_poly.entity_id
_entity_poly.type
_entity_poly.pdbx_seq_one_letter_code
_entity_poly.pdbx_strand_id
1 'polypeptide(L)'
;MSPQFGARLVVAITPGDVGQRVTVRRVDTGGFRDAVGVLESWTGGVLILRKRDGTTVEIAENSMVAAKIVASPPRASSTGG
;
A
#
# COMPACT_ATOMS: atom_id res chain seq x y z
N MET A 1 9.29 17.36 20.29
CA MET A 1 7.91 16.82 20.33
C MET A 1 7.96 15.36 19.97
N SER A 2 7.56 14.48 20.87
CA SER A 2 7.42 13.05 20.60
C SER A 2 6.07 12.81 19.94
N PRO A 3 5.99 12.33 18.69
CA PRO A 3 4.71 11.96 18.16
C PRO A 3 4.28 10.64 18.79
N GLN A 4 3.23 10.71 19.60
CA GLN A 4 2.54 9.55 20.16
C GLN A 4 1.69 8.95 19.04
N PHE A 5 2.27 8.08 18.22
CA PHE A 5 1.50 7.33 17.23
C PHE A 5 1.21 5.92 17.73
N GLY A 6 0.21 5.83 18.61
CA GLY A 6 -0.41 4.58 19.06
C GLY A 6 -1.45 4.03 18.07
N ALA A 7 -1.33 4.29 16.78
CA ALA A 7 -2.11 3.60 15.76
C ALA A 7 -1.36 2.33 15.38
N ARG A 8 -1.96 1.16 15.63
CA ARG A 8 -1.39 -0.16 15.33
C ARG A 8 -0.81 -0.16 13.91
N LEU A 9 0.52 -0.13 13.82
CA LEU A 9 1.26 -0.25 12.58
C LEU A 9 0.96 -1.64 12.03
N VAL A 10 0.09 -1.73 11.03
CA VAL A 10 -0.25 -3.00 10.39
C VAL A 10 0.29 -2.97 8.98
N VAL A 11 1.43 -3.62 8.78
CA VAL A 11 1.94 -4.00 7.48
C VAL A 11 1.49 -5.44 7.25
N ALA A 12 0.47 -5.60 6.42
CA ALA A 12 -0.15 -6.88 6.05
C ALA A 12 0.13 -7.22 4.57
N ILE A 13 1.26 -6.77 4.05
CA ILE A 13 1.78 -7.12 2.73
C ILE A 13 3.20 -7.65 2.89
N THR A 14 3.63 -8.46 1.94
CA THR A 14 4.96 -9.05 1.84
C THR A 14 5.50 -8.86 0.42
N PRO A 15 6.82 -9.07 0.20
CA PRO A 15 7.38 -9.08 -1.15
C PRO A 15 6.73 -10.10 -2.10
N GLY A 16 6.04 -11.12 -1.57
CA GLY A 16 5.27 -12.09 -2.35
C GLY A 16 3.97 -11.53 -2.95
N ASP A 17 3.52 -10.36 -2.51
CA ASP A 17 2.29 -9.72 -2.98
C ASP A 17 2.51 -8.83 -4.22
N VAL A 18 3.66 -8.96 -4.89
CA VAL A 18 3.92 -8.30 -6.18
C VAL A 18 2.86 -8.72 -7.19
N GLY A 19 2.32 -7.75 -7.93
CA GLY A 19 1.19 -7.90 -8.83
C GLY A 19 -0.18 -7.67 -8.17
N GLN A 20 -0.25 -7.62 -6.84
CA GLN A 20 -1.48 -7.32 -6.13
C GLN A 20 -1.70 -5.82 -5.96
N ARG A 21 -2.98 -5.42 -5.91
CA ARG A 21 -3.37 -4.05 -5.58
C ARG A 21 -3.27 -3.86 -4.07
N VAL A 22 -2.48 -2.88 -3.65
CA VAL A 22 -2.21 -2.58 -2.25
C VAL A 22 -2.52 -1.11 -1.94
N THR A 23 -2.78 -0.82 -0.67
CA THR A 23 -2.80 0.54 -0.14
C THR A 23 -1.70 0.64 0.89
N VAL A 24 -0.89 1.67 0.77
CA VAL A 24 0.28 1.92 1.61
C VAL A 24 0.15 3.32 2.19
N ARG A 25 0.20 3.42 3.51
CA ARG A 25 0.31 4.67 4.24
C ARG A 25 1.77 4.89 4.60
N ARG A 26 2.31 6.04 4.23
CA ARG A 26 3.68 6.47 4.53
C ARG A 26 3.69 7.78 5.30
N VAL A 27 4.75 8.02 6.05
CA VAL A 27 5.05 9.33 6.64
C VAL A 27 5.93 10.13 5.68
N ASP A 28 5.58 11.39 5.45
CA ASP A 28 6.39 12.38 4.74
C ASP A 28 6.67 13.59 5.64
N THR A 29 7.51 14.51 5.18
CA THR A 29 7.91 15.71 5.92
C THR A 29 6.73 16.56 6.40
N GLY A 30 5.57 16.47 5.74
CA GLY A 30 4.34 17.21 6.09
C GLY A 30 3.23 16.39 6.76
N GLY A 31 3.40 15.10 7.02
CA GLY A 31 2.37 14.27 7.67
C GLY A 31 2.24 12.86 7.08
N PHE A 32 1.03 12.30 7.12
CA PHE A 32 0.76 10.97 6.55
C PHE A 32 0.21 11.09 5.14
N ARG A 33 0.70 10.26 4.23
CA ARG A 33 0.17 10.11 2.87
C ARG A 33 -0.20 8.69 2.57
N ASP A 34 -1.35 8.53 1.93
CA ASP A 34 -1.84 7.27 1.42
C ASP A 34 -1.53 7.14 -0.08
N ALA A 35 -1.02 5.99 -0.49
CA ALA A 35 -0.77 5.62 -1.87
C ALA A 35 -1.49 4.31 -2.17
N VAL A 36 -2.27 4.29 -3.25
CA VAL A 36 -2.99 3.10 -3.72
C VAL A 36 -2.49 2.76 -5.11
N GLY A 37 -2.06 1.52 -5.30
CA GLY A 37 -1.49 1.07 -6.57
C GLY A 37 -1.29 -0.44 -6.58
N VAL A 38 -0.83 -0.96 -7.71
CA VAL A 38 -0.34 -2.34 -7.83
C VAL A 38 1.10 -2.36 -7.36
N LEU A 39 1.46 -3.29 -6.47
CA LEU A 39 2.84 -3.49 -6.07
C LEU A 39 3.62 -4.08 -7.26
N GLU A 40 4.46 -3.31 -7.92
CA GLU A 40 5.27 -3.77 -9.06
C GLU A 40 6.57 -4.43 -8.59
N SER A 41 7.16 -3.94 -7.52
CA SER A 41 8.40 -4.49 -6.96
C SER A 41 8.53 -4.15 -5.49
N TRP A 42 9.18 -5.03 -4.73
CA TRP A 42 9.62 -4.77 -3.38
C TRP A 42 11.01 -5.38 -3.19
N THR A 43 12.03 -4.55 -3.26
CA THR A 43 13.43 -4.98 -3.13
C THR A 43 14.25 -3.89 -2.45
N GLY A 44 15.30 -4.28 -1.72
CA GLY A 44 16.20 -3.31 -1.06
C GLY A 44 15.52 -2.36 -0.08
N GLY A 45 14.39 -2.77 0.53
CA GLY A 45 13.62 -1.91 1.44
C GLY A 45 12.87 -0.78 0.73
N VAL A 46 12.64 -0.89 -0.58
CA VAL A 46 11.86 0.07 -1.36
C VAL A 46 10.73 -0.66 -2.08
N LEU A 47 9.52 -0.13 -1.95
CA LEU A 47 8.32 -0.60 -2.62
C LEU A 47 8.01 0.31 -3.80
N ILE A 48 7.81 -0.30 -4.96
CA ILE A 48 7.43 0.37 -6.20
C ILE A 48 5.94 0.09 -6.44
N LEU A 49 5.11 1.13 -6.37
CA LEU A 49 3.67 1.03 -6.61
C LEU A 49 3.29 1.70 -7.93
N ARG A 50 2.65 0.97 -8.84
CA ARG A 50 2.01 1.54 -10.03
C ARG A 50 0.60 2.00 -9.71
N LYS A 51 0.34 3.29 -9.81
CA LYS A 51 -0.99 3.86 -9.71
C LYS A 51 -1.80 3.57 -10.96
N ARG A 52 -3.12 3.66 -10.84
CA ARG A 52 -4.04 3.46 -11.98
C ARG A 52 -3.84 4.46 -13.13
N ASP A 53 -3.27 5.62 -12.82
CA ASP A 53 -3.00 6.69 -13.77
C ASP A 53 -1.73 6.44 -14.60
N GLY A 54 -1.05 5.31 -14.39
CA GLY A 54 0.20 4.96 -15.06
C GLY A 54 1.45 5.50 -14.35
N THR A 55 1.31 6.32 -13.32
CA THR A 55 2.46 6.82 -12.55
C THR A 55 2.97 5.78 -11.56
N THR A 56 4.26 5.83 -11.28
CA THR A 56 4.91 4.95 -10.31
C THR A 56 5.30 5.75 -9.07
N VAL A 57 5.04 5.20 -7.90
CA VAL A 57 5.38 5.80 -6.61
C VAL A 57 6.35 4.88 -5.90
N GLU A 58 7.49 5.45 -5.53
CA GLU A 58 8.49 4.79 -4.69
C GLU A 58 8.20 5.10 -3.22
N ILE A 59 8.20 4.06 -2.40
CA ILE A 59 7.93 4.16 -0.97
C ILE A 59 9.04 3.41 -0.25
N ALA A 60 9.82 4.11 0.56
CA ALA A 60 10.79 3.47 1.44
C ALA A 60 10.04 2.70 2.54
N GLU A 61 10.44 1.45 2.77
CA GLU A 61 9.87 0.58 3.80
C GLU A 61 9.98 1.22 5.19
N ASN A 62 11.05 1.96 5.46
CA ASN A 62 11.25 2.72 6.69
C ASN A 62 10.25 3.89 6.89
N SER A 63 9.68 4.41 5.81
CA SER A 63 8.66 5.47 5.84
C SER A 63 7.25 4.90 5.89
N MET A 64 7.10 3.60 5.65
CA MET A 64 5.82 2.92 5.61
C MET A 64 5.33 2.66 7.03
N VAL A 65 4.14 3.14 7.35
CA VAL A 65 3.53 2.98 8.68
C VAL A 65 2.39 1.95 8.66
N ALA A 66 1.73 1.77 7.52
CA ALA A 66 0.74 0.72 7.36
C ALA A 66 0.63 0.32 5.90
N ALA A 67 0.32 -0.94 5.64
CA ALA A 67 0.02 -1.40 4.31
C ALA A 67 -0.92 -2.60 4.34
N LYS A 68 -1.82 -2.69 3.37
CA LYS A 68 -2.70 -3.87 3.20
C LYS A 68 -2.96 -4.13 1.73
N ILE A 69 -3.22 -5.40 1.41
CA ILE A 69 -3.79 -5.79 0.13
C ILE A 69 -5.22 -5.25 0.05
N VAL A 70 -5.50 -4.51 -1.02
CA VAL A 70 -6.86 -4.15 -1.42
C VAL A 70 -7.30 -5.22 -2.40
N ALA A 71 -7.83 -6.32 -1.88
CA ALA A 71 -8.55 -7.26 -2.73
C ALA A 71 -9.66 -6.46 -3.42
N SER A 72 -9.69 -6.47 -4.76
CA SER A 72 -10.86 -5.97 -5.48
C SER A 72 -12.08 -6.68 -4.89
N PRO A 73 -13.17 -5.97 -4.56
CA PRO A 73 -14.34 -6.62 -4.02
C PRO A 73 -14.74 -7.77 -4.96
N PRO A 74 -15.09 -8.96 -4.44
CA PRO A 74 -15.59 -10.03 -5.28
C PRO A 74 -16.75 -9.44 -6.07
N ARG A 75 -16.61 -9.43 -7.40
CA ARG A 75 -17.71 -9.09 -8.29
C ARG A 75 -18.80 -10.10 -7.94
N ALA A 76 -19.81 -9.66 -7.20
CA ALA A 76 -20.98 -10.49 -6.95
C ALA A 76 -21.49 -10.87 -8.33
N SER A 77 -21.35 -12.15 -8.66
CA SER A 77 -22.13 -12.76 -9.71
C SER A 77 -23.58 -12.63 -9.25
N SER A 78 -24.25 -11.53 -9.57
CA SER A 78 -25.69 -11.55 -9.72
C SER A 78 -25.94 -12.35 -11.00
N THR A 79 -25.81 -13.66 -10.87
CA THR A 79 -26.46 -14.62 -11.75
C THR A 79 -27.95 -14.35 -11.61
N GLY A 80 -28.55 -13.85 -12.69
CA GLY A 80 -29.99 -13.77 -12.82
C GLY A 80 -30.62 -15.16 -12.85
N GLY A 81 -31.91 -15.22 -12.51
CA GLY A 81 -32.77 -16.39 -12.55
C GLY A 81 -34.04 -16.09 -11.79
#